data_AF-A0A9D7NCN5-F1
#
_entry.id   AF-A0A9D7NCN5-F1
#
_cell.length_a   1.000
_cell.length_b   1.000
_cell.length_c   1.000
_cell.angle_alpha   90.00
_cell.angle_beta   90.00
_cell.angle_gamma   90.00
#
_symmetry.space_group_name_H-M   'P 1'
#
loop_
_entity.id
_entity.type
_entity.pdbx_description
1 polymer ?
#
loop_
_entity_poly.entity_id
_entity_poly.type
_entity_poly.pdbx_seq_one_letter_code
_entity_poly.pdbx_strand_id
1 'polypeptide(L)' 'MEILKTFLAAFTVFGLAFLLLNIRYLFTGKEFRGTCASSFSGNKGEGQVCSMCGRKPDEECGMPEVK' A
#
# COMPACT_ATOMS: atom_id res chain seq x y z
N MET A 1 23.27 4.26 -28.38
CA MET A 1 23.60 4.59 -26.98
C MET A 1 22.36 5.02 -26.18
N GLU A 2 21.47 5.85 -26.73
CA GLU A 2 20.30 6.35 -25.99
C GLU A 2 19.27 5.27 -25.60
N ILE A 3 18.93 4.34 -26.50
CA ILE A 3 17.96 3.27 -26.20
C ILE A 3 18.41 2.41 -25.00
N LEU A 4 19.68 2.01 -24.98
CA LEU A 4 20.24 1.19 -23.89
C LEU A 4 20.19 1.92 -22.54
N LYS A 5 20.48 3.24 -22.52
CA LYS A 5 20.37 4.07 -21.31
C LYS A 5 18.93 4.16 -20.83
N THR A 6 17.97 4.35 -21.74
CA THR A 6 16.54 4.42 -21.40
C THR A 6 16.05 3.10 -20.81
N PHE A 7 16.43 1.97 -21.40
CA PHE A 7 16.11 0.64 -20.86
C PHE A 7 16.71 0.45 -19.47
N LEU A 8 17.99 0.78 -19.29
CA LEU A 8 18.65 0.68 -18.00
C LEU A 8 17.98 1.55 -16.94
N ALA A 9 17.64 2.80 -17.28
CA ALA A 9 16.92 3.70 -16.39
C ALA A 9 15.54 3.13 -16.00
N ALA A 10 14.77 2.61 -16.96
CA ALA A 10 13.48 2.00 -16.68
C ALA A 10 13.63 0.82 -15.71
N PHE A 11 14.53 -0.13 -15.99
CA PHE A 11 14.76 -1.28 -15.10
C PHE A 11 15.24 -0.87 -13.71
N THR A 12 16.11 0.14 -13.61
CA THR A 12 16.54 0.67 -12.31
C THR A 12 15.36 1.27 -11.53
N VAL A 13 14.52 2.09 -12.16
CA VAL A 13 13.37 2.72 -11.49
C VAL A 13 12.35 1.67 -11.05
N PHE A 14 11.99 0.72 -11.92
CA PHE A 14 11.06 -0.35 -11.56
C PHE A 14 11.64 -1.25 -10.46
N GLY A 15 12.91 -1.64 -10.58
CA GLY A 15 13.60 -2.44 -9.56
C GLY A 15 13.61 -1.75 -8.20
N LEU A 16 13.92 -0.45 -8.16
CA LEU A 16 13.85 0.36 -6.94
C LEU A 16 12.43 0.45 -6.40
N ALA A 17 11.41 0.63 -7.25
CA ALA A 17 10.02 0.67 -6.81
C ALA A 17 9.61 -0.63 -6.09
N PHE A 18 9.94 -1.80 -6.64
CA PHE A 18 9.66 -3.08 -5.97
C PHE A 18 10.38 -3.24 -4.63
N LEU A 19 11.64 -2.77 -4.55
CA LEU A 19 12.42 -2.78 -3.33
C LEU A 19 11.79 -1.86 -2.26
N LEU A 20 11.36 -0.67 -2.67
CA LEU A 20 10.75 0.33 -1.80
C LEU A 20 9.34 -0.06 -1.33
N LEU A 21 8.55 -0.76 -2.15
CA LEU A 21 7.23 -1.28 -1.75
C LEU A 21 7.32 -2.19 -0.51
N ASN A 22 8.43 -2.89 -0.33
CA ASN A 22 8.68 -3.78 0.80
C ASN A 22 9.73 -3.25 1.78
N ILE A 23 10.07 -1.96 1.73
CA ILE A 23 11.11 -1.37 2.59
C ILE A 23 10.82 -1.62 4.08
N ARG A 24 9.56 -1.53 4.49
CA ARG A 24 9.15 -1.80 5.87
C ARG A 24 9.48 -3.22 6.31
N TYR A 25 9.29 -4.20 5.43
CA TYR A 25 9.65 -5.58 5.71
C TYR A 25 11.17 -5.74 5.86
N LEU A 26 11.95 -5.12 4.96
CA LEU A 26 13.42 -5.19 5.00
C LEU A 26 14.02 -4.62 6.29
N PHE A 27 13.49 -3.51 6.81
CA PHE A 27 14.05 -2.84 7.99
C PHE A 27 13.43 -3.26 9.32
N THR A 28 12.16 -3.67 9.33
CA THR A 28 11.43 -3.95 10.58
C THR A 28 10.98 -5.40 10.73
N GLY A 29 11.12 -6.23 9.68
CA GLY A 29 10.60 -7.60 9.64
C GLY A 29 9.07 -7.69 9.70
N LYS A 30 8.36 -6.55 9.74
CA LYS A 30 6.91 -6.48 9.80
C LYS A 30 6.34 -6.44 8.40
N GLU A 31 5.28 -7.21 8.18
CA GLU A 31 4.57 -7.22 6.91
C GLU A 31 4.05 -5.82 6.52
N PHE A 32 3.90 -5.60 5.21
CA PHE A 32 3.29 -4.39 4.68
C PHE A 32 1.88 -4.23 5.27
N ARG A 33 1.57 -3.03 5.80
CA ARG A 33 0.31 -2.74 6.51
C ARG A 33 -0.91 -2.65 5.59
N GLY A 34 -0.71 -2.94 4.31
CA GLY A 34 -1.70 -2.73 3.28
C GLY A 34 -1.84 -1.26 2.88
N THR A 35 -2.46 -1.04 1.72
CA THR A 35 -3.15 0.22 1.40
C THR A 35 -4.46 0.31 2.18
N CYS A 36 -5.13 1.47 2.19
CA CYS A 36 -6.45 1.63 2.80
C CYS A 36 -7.49 0.57 2.35
N ALA A 37 -7.31 0.00 1.14
CA ALA A 37 -8.15 -1.09 0.64
C ALA A 37 -7.88 -2.46 1.30
N SER A 38 -6.66 -2.68 1.79
CA SER A 38 -6.22 -3.92 2.45
C SER A 38 -6.16 -3.82 3.98
N SER A 39 -6.31 -2.62 4.57
CA SER A 39 -6.57 -2.44 6.01
C SER A 39 -8.03 -2.73 6.38
N PHE A 40 -8.80 -3.23 5.41
CA PHE A 40 -10.18 -3.62 5.55
C PHE A 40 -10.26 -4.93 6.33
N SER A 41 -10.84 -4.91 7.54
CA SER A 41 -10.99 -6.13 8.33
C SER A 41 -12.28 -6.85 7.94
N GLY A 42 -12.15 -7.89 7.12
CA GLY A 42 -13.25 -8.79 6.79
C GLY A 42 -12.85 -9.78 5.70
N ASN A 43 -13.12 -11.07 5.94
CA ASN A 43 -13.17 -12.06 4.85
C ASN A 43 -14.40 -11.74 3.99
N LYS A 44 -14.29 -11.89 2.66
CA LYS A 44 -15.34 -11.62 1.65
C LYS A 44 -16.76 -11.89 2.20
N GLY A 45 -17.50 -10.84 2.56
CA GLY A 45 -18.84 -10.96 3.17
C GLY A 45 -19.43 -9.62 3.65
N GLU A 46 -20.70 -9.67 4.08
CA GLU A 46 -21.49 -8.56 4.64
C GLU A 46 -21.05 -8.31 6.10
N GLY A 47 -20.78 -7.05 6.49
CA GLY A 47 -20.22 -6.72 7.82
C GLY A 47 -18.80 -6.16 7.79
N GLN A 48 -18.33 -5.88 6.60
CA GLN A 48 -17.06 -5.24 6.32
C GLN A 48 -16.97 -3.87 7.06
N VAL A 49 -15.94 -3.66 7.90
CA VAL A 49 -15.56 -2.34 8.46
C VAL A 49 -14.05 -2.04 8.34
N CYS A 50 -13.68 -0.78 8.11
CA CYS A 50 -12.29 -0.33 8.10
C CYS A 50 -11.67 -0.40 9.50
N SER A 51 -10.57 -1.11 9.68
CA SER A 51 -9.91 -1.22 11.01
C SER A 51 -9.28 0.08 11.52
N MET A 52 -9.12 1.08 10.65
CA MET A 52 -8.51 2.37 10.97
C MET A 52 -9.54 3.44 11.38
N CYS A 53 -10.71 3.47 10.73
CA CYS A 53 -11.75 4.49 10.97
C CYS A 53 -13.14 3.93 11.30
N GLY A 54 -13.34 2.61 11.28
CA GLY A 54 -14.58 1.94 11.64
C GLY A 54 -15.72 2.04 10.62
N ARG A 55 -15.52 2.75 9.49
CA ARG A 55 -16.53 2.97 8.45
C ARG A 55 -16.72 1.75 7.55
N LYS A 56 -17.93 1.58 7.01
CA LYS A 56 -18.26 0.57 6.00
C LYS A 56 -17.70 0.97 4.62
N PRO A 57 -17.55 0.04 3.66
CA PRO A 57 -17.04 0.35 2.31
C PRO A 57 -17.83 1.43 1.58
N ASP A 58 -19.14 1.48 1.82
CA ASP A 58 -20.08 2.39 1.15
C ASP A 58 -20.21 3.75 1.86
N GLU A 59 -19.52 3.93 2.99
CA GLU A 59 -19.50 5.18 3.75
C GLU A 59 -18.23 5.98 3.44
N GLU A 60 -18.33 7.31 3.50
CA GLU A 60 -17.16 8.18 3.34
C GLU A 60 -16.10 7.88 4.40
N CYS A 61 -14.83 7.97 4.01
CA CYS A 61 -13.70 7.75 4.90
C CYS A 61 -13.71 8.80 6.03
N GLY A 62 -13.97 8.34 7.26
CA GLY A 62 -13.89 9.17 8.46
C GLY A 62 -12.44 9.37 8.88
N MET A 63 -11.65 10.10 8.09
CA MET A 63 -10.30 10.49 8.48
C MET A 63 -10.36 11.15 9.87
N PRO A 64 -9.68 10.61 10.90
CA PRO A 64 -9.69 11.24 12.21
C PRO A 64 -9.08 12.64 12.08
N GLU A 65 -9.67 13.61 12.77
CA GLU A 65 -9.07 14.95 12.86
C GLU A 65 -7.67 14.80 13.45
N VAL A 66 -6.66 15.15 12.66
CA VAL A 66 -5.28 15.18 13.12
C VAL A 66 -5.16 16.38 14.05
N LYS A 67 -5.05 16.15 15.35
CA LYS A 67 -4.69 17.18 16.34
C LYS A 67 -3.22 17.55 16.24
#